data_AF-A0A926EWI4-F1
#
_entry.id   AF-A0A926EWI4-F1
#
_cell.length_a   1.000
_cell.length_b   1.000
_cell.length_c   1.000
_cell.angle_alpha   90.00
_cell.angle_beta   90.00
_cell.angle_gamma   90.00
#
_symmetry.space_group_name_H-M   'P 1'
#
loop_
_entity.id
_entity.type
_entity.pdbx_description
1 polymer ?
#
loop_
_entity_poly.entity_id
_entity_poly.type
_entity_poly.pdbx_seq_one_letter_code
_entity_poly.pdbx_strand_id
1 'polypeptide(L)'
;MKKHIRKNILIYLFSFVCILPFLIMIIYSFKGSNGGFSLSQYGRLLFQTEDFYIGFWNSVIYTFVIIGINIPISLLSAYGFTRFNFRGKETLYWLYIVLMMMPFQATIVPQYLTLKMLNIIYTPSAVILPNIFSTFGAFLMAQYMRGLDKEIFYAGITDGLSEFKLFLKIAAPMCRSVIFALTILLFINYWSMVEQPLIFISDLLDMPLAVTLNKSGVFKRVFYAAGVVFSILPILVYQFTYGDLVKGINLSVVSDNEMNLLGQSSEEEGNKQKRRIKKITVRFLVMMAFLTLATQKITYIMRPTVETVQSKESDLKSDPNDIMSESLGYHDKVIPDICVHRSGSDGYIYAVFEENSGKRRKQAVRVNVSIEATNGVETAISGGVAQEFSIIKWSTKSISDGMFVNIEGK
;
A
#
# COMPACT_ATOMS: atom_id res chain seq x y z
N MET A 1 -1.09 -40.70 26.62
CA MET A 1 0.10 -39.82 26.56
C MET A 1 0.70 -39.64 25.16
N LYS A 2 1.18 -40.68 24.46
CA LYS A 2 1.86 -40.53 23.13
C LYS A 2 1.04 -39.80 22.05
N LYS A 3 -0.29 -39.90 22.05
CA LYS A 3 -1.19 -39.23 21.07
C LYS A 3 -1.30 -37.71 21.28
N HIS A 4 -1.30 -37.25 22.54
CA HIS A 4 -1.27 -35.81 22.86
C HIS A 4 0.10 -35.20 22.57
N ILE A 5 1.19 -35.92 22.87
CA ILE A 5 2.56 -35.47 22.56
C ILE A 5 2.75 -35.33 21.04
N ARG A 6 2.28 -36.31 20.24
CA ARG A 6 2.31 -36.21 18.77
C ARG A 6 1.47 -35.05 18.21
N LYS A 7 0.28 -34.80 18.76
CA LYS A 7 -0.55 -33.64 18.36
C LYS A 7 0.12 -32.31 18.68
N ASN A 8 0.71 -32.18 19.86
CA ASN A 8 1.41 -30.94 20.26
C ASN A 8 2.64 -30.70 19.38
N ILE A 9 3.43 -31.75 19.09
CA ILE A 9 4.57 -31.65 18.16
C ILE A 9 4.12 -31.19 16.77
N LEU A 10 3.01 -31.72 16.25
CA LEU A 10 2.47 -31.32 14.95
C LEU A 10 2.03 -29.85 14.94
N ILE A 11 1.40 -29.36 16.02
CA ILE A 11 1.03 -27.95 16.17
C ILE A 11 2.27 -27.05 16.22
N TYR A 12 3.32 -27.43 16.96
CA TYR A 12 4.56 -26.64 17.00
C TYR A 12 5.28 -26.62 15.66
N LEU A 13 5.33 -27.75 14.95
CA LEU A 13 5.90 -27.83 13.60
C LEU A 13 5.14 -26.92 12.63
N PHE A 14 3.81 -27.00 12.64
CA PHE A 14 2.97 -26.15 11.81
C PHE A 14 3.15 -24.66 12.13
N SER A 15 3.18 -24.30 13.42
CA SER A 15 3.45 -22.94 13.87
C SER A 15 4.81 -22.43 13.40
N PHE A 16 5.86 -23.26 13.47
CA PHE A 16 7.19 -22.91 12.99
C PHE A 16 7.20 -22.64 11.48
N VAL A 17 6.54 -23.50 10.68
CA VAL A 17 6.42 -23.33 9.23
C VAL A 17 5.70 -22.02 8.87
N CYS A 18 4.65 -21.65 9.61
CA CYS A 18 3.94 -20.37 9.40
C CYS A 18 4.77 -19.13 9.76
N ILE A 19 5.63 -19.24 10.78
CA ILE A 19 6.48 -18.13 11.26
C ILE A 19 7.74 -17.96 10.40
N LEU A 20 8.22 -19.04 9.79
CA LEU A 20 9.42 -19.07 8.96
C LEU A 20 9.51 -17.96 7.88
N PRO A 21 8.49 -17.68 7.05
CA PRO A 21 8.57 -16.59 6.06
C PRO A 21 8.75 -15.21 6.71
N PHE A 22 8.13 -14.97 7.87
CA PHE A 22 8.34 -13.72 8.63
C PHE A 22 9.75 -13.62 9.19
N LEU A 23 10.30 -14.73 9.72
CA LEU A 23 11.68 -14.76 10.19
C LEU A 23 12.67 -14.50 9.07
N ILE A 24 12.47 -15.13 7.91
CA ILE A 24 13.25 -14.86 6.69
C ILE A 24 13.18 -13.37 6.36
N MET A 25 11.99 -12.80 6.28
CA MET A 25 11.81 -11.38 5.97
C MET A 25 12.59 -10.47 6.94
N ILE A 26 12.54 -10.74 8.24
CA ILE A 26 13.26 -9.97 9.26
C ILE A 26 14.78 -10.16 9.10
N ILE A 27 15.27 -11.38 8.91
CA ILE A 27 16.70 -11.67 8.75
C ILE A 27 17.27 -10.99 7.50
N TYR A 28 16.59 -11.11 6.36
CA TYR A 28 17.03 -10.50 5.10
C TYR A 28 16.93 -8.96 5.12
N SER A 29 16.07 -8.40 5.96
CA SER A 29 16.00 -6.95 6.19
C SER A 29 17.30 -6.39 6.78
N PHE A 30 18.00 -7.18 7.62
CA PHE A 30 19.29 -6.80 8.19
C PHE A 30 20.50 -7.18 7.31
N LYS A 31 20.29 -7.79 6.14
CA LYS A 31 21.38 -8.18 5.25
C LYS A 31 21.80 -7.01 4.37
N GLY A 32 23.07 -6.59 4.49
CA GLY A 32 23.66 -5.55 3.63
C GLY A 32 24.02 -6.07 2.24
N SER A 33 24.37 -5.16 1.33
CA SER A 33 24.79 -5.48 -0.05
C SER A 33 26.01 -6.42 -0.12
N ASN A 34 26.81 -6.46 0.95
CA ASN A 34 28.03 -7.26 1.06
C ASN A 34 27.80 -8.59 1.82
N GLY A 35 26.55 -8.94 2.11
CA GLY A 35 26.19 -10.16 2.84
C GLY A 35 26.32 -10.10 4.38
N GLY A 36 26.99 -9.09 4.94
CA GLY A 36 27.08 -8.84 6.38
C GLY A 36 25.84 -8.18 6.99
N PHE A 37 25.77 -8.11 8.33
CA PHE A 37 24.72 -7.40 9.06
C PHE A 37 24.85 -5.88 8.81
N SER A 38 23.81 -5.26 8.26
CA SER A 38 23.80 -3.83 7.97
C SER A 38 22.39 -3.25 8.09
N LEU A 39 22.28 -2.10 8.78
CA LEU A 39 21.06 -1.28 8.81
C LEU A 39 20.87 -0.41 7.56
N SER A 40 21.67 -0.63 6.51
CA SER A 40 21.61 0.18 5.29
C SER A 40 20.23 0.17 4.63
N GLN A 41 19.49 -0.94 4.71
CA GLN A 41 18.14 -1.01 4.13
C GLN A 41 17.19 -0.07 4.86
N TYR A 42 17.14 -0.10 6.20
CA TYR A 42 16.31 0.81 6.98
C TYR A 42 16.71 2.28 6.79
N GLY A 43 18.01 2.59 6.73
CA GLY A 43 18.48 3.96 6.46
C GLY A 43 18.02 4.47 5.09
N ARG A 44 18.13 3.65 4.04
CA ARG A 44 17.65 4.02 2.69
C ARG A 44 16.14 4.15 2.63
N LEU A 45 15.41 3.22 3.25
CA LEU A 45 13.96 3.27 3.32
C LEU A 45 13.50 4.56 3.99
N LEU A 46 14.03 4.80 5.19
CA LEU A 46 13.53 5.85 6.06
C LEU A 46 13.97 7.23 5.64
N PHE A 47 15.09 7.41 4.93
CA PHE A 47 15.65 8.74 4.62
C PHE A 47 15.76 9.05 3.12
N GLN A 48 15.70 8.06 2.23
CA GLN A 48 15.96 8.26 0.79
C GLN A 48 14.76 7.89 -0.10
N THR A 49 13.70 7.30 0.46
CA THR A 49 12.58 6.77 -0.33
C THR A 49 11.27 7.50 0.00
N GLU A 50 11.04 8.65 -0.65
CA GLU A 50 9.84 9.47 -0.43
C GLU A 50 8.56 8.72 -0.82
N ASP A 51 8.61 7.95 -1.91
CA ASP A 51 7.44 7.22 -2.46
C ASP A 51 6.91 6.15 -1.50
N PHE A 52 7.77 5.65 -0.58
CA PHE A 52 7.34 4.75 0.48
C PHE A 52 6.28 5.41 1.38
N TYR A 53 6.55 6.64 1.82
CA TYR A 53 5.67 7.35 2.75
C TYR A 53 4.37 7.79 2.08
N ILE A 54 4.44 8.18 0.80
CA ILE A 54 3.26 8.51 0.00
C ILE A 54 2.35 7.28 -0.08
N GLY A 55 2.89 6.13 -0.51
CA GLY A 55 2.12 4.88 -0.57
C GLY A 55 1.61 4.43 0.79
N PHE A 56 2.41 4.60 1.86
CA PHE A 56 2.01 4.26 3.22
C PHE A 56 0.78 5.06 3.66
N TRP A 57 0.79 6.38 3.49
CA TRP A 57 -0.33 7.24 3.86
C TRP A 57 -1.55 7.02 2.98
N ASN A 58 -1.38 6.76 1.68
CA ASN A 58 -2.49 6.36 0.81
C ASN A 58 -3.16 5.09 1.32
N SER A 59 -2.37 4.07 1.70
CA SER A 59 -2.90 2.80 2.24
C SER A 59 -3.66 3.01 3.55
N VAL A 60 -3.10 3.83 4.46
CA VAL A 60 -3.77 4.20 5.72
C VAL A 60 -5.09 4.90 5.40
N ILE A 61 -5.08 5.95 4.60
CA ILE A 61 -6.28 6.74 4.29
C ILE A 61 -7.36 5.84 3.66
N TYR A 62 -7.01 5.07 2.63
CA TYR A 62 -7.99 4.24 1.92
C TYR A 62 -8.59 3.19 2.85
N THR A 63 -7.75 2.47 3.60
CA THR A 63 -8.20 1.42 4.54
C THR A 63 -9.13 1.99 5.60
N PHE A 64 -8.75 3.12 6.23
CA PHE A 64 -9.55 3.72 7.30
C PHE A 64 -10.86 4.34 6.80
N VAL A 65 -10.85 5.01 5.63
CA VAL A 65 -12.06 5.60 5.05
C VAL A 65 -13.04 4.51 4.64
N ILE A 66 -12.55 3.47 3.96
CA ILE A 66 -13.39 2.34 3.53
C ILE A 66 -14.04 1.68 4.75
N ILE A 67 -13.26 1.30 5.76
CA ILE A 67 -13.78 0.58 6.94
C ILE A 67 -14.70 1.47 7.78
N GLY A 68 -14.32 2.74 7.96
CA GLY A 68 -15.07 3.71 8.75
C GLY A 68 -16.49 3.95 8.24
N ILE A 69 -16.71 3.82 6.92
CA ILE A 69 -18.03 3.98 6.30
C ILE A 69 -18.70 2.61 6.07
N ASN A 70 -17.94 1.58 5.68
CA ASN A 70 -18.47 0.25 5.41
C ASN A 70 -19.10 -0.40 6.66
N ILE A 71 -18.50 -0.26 7.83
CA ILE A 71 -19.02 -0.86 9.07
C ILE A 71 -20.41 -0.30 9.44
N PRO A 72 -20.61 1.03 9.54
CA PRO A 72 -21.94 1.59 9.79
C PRO A 72 -22.98 1.17 8.75
N ILE A 73 -22.64 1.18 7.46
CA ILE A 73 -23.55 0.77 6.39
C ILE A 73 -23.92 -0.71 6.53
N SER A 74 -22.92 -1.56 6.79
CA SER A 74 -23.11 -2.99 6.99
C SER A 74 -24.02 -3.28 8.19
N LEU A 75 -23.83 -2.54 9.29
CA LEU A 75 -24.61 -2.71 10.52
C LEU A 75 -26.07 -2.31 10.31
N LEU A 76 -26.30 -1.21 9.57
CA LEU A 76 -27.64 -0.73 9.22
C LEU A 76 -28.35 -1.69 8.26
N SER A 77 -27.62 -2.18 7.24
CA SER A 77 -28.14 -3.17 6.29
C SER A 77 -28.50 -4.48 6.98
N ALA A 78 -27.64 -4.98 7.86
CA ALA A 78 -27.89 -6.18 8.67
C ALA A 78 -29.11 -6.02 9.58
N TYR A 79 -29.26 -4.87 10.25
CA TYR A 79 -30.44 -4.58 11.06
C TYR A 79 -31.71 -4.57 10.22
N GLY A 80 -31.65 -3.94 9.04
CA GLY A 80 -32.70 -3.95 8.01
C GLY A 80 -33.16 -5.37 7.65
N PHE A 81 -32.21 -6.21 7.21
CA PHE A 81 -32.49 -7.58 6.78
C PHE A 81 -32.90 -8.52 7.90
N THR A 82 -32.52 -8.26 9.15
CA THR A 82 -32.85 -9.18 10.26
C THR A 82 -34.12 -8.78 11.00
N ARG A 83 -34.35 -7.49 11.25
CA ARG A 83 -35.41 -7.01 12.16
C ARG A 83 -36.66 -6.52 11.47
N PHE A 84 -36.55 -5.89 10.29
CA PHE A 84 -37.74 -5.50 9.55
C PHE A 84 -38.31 -6.69 8.77
N ASN A 85 -39.63 -6.82 8.81
CA ASN A 85 -40.38 -7.79 8.02
C ASN A 85 -41.07 -7.05 6.89
N PHE A 86 -40.49 -7.12 5.69
CA PHE A 86 -41.06 -6.55 4.47
C PHE A 86 -41.25 -7.64 3.41
N ARG A 87 -42.21 -7.44 2.51
CA ARG A 87 -42.52 -8.37 1.42
C ARG A 87 -41.28 -8.53 0.51
N GLY A 88 -40.87 -9.78 0.25
CA GLY A 88 -39.73 -10.09 -0.61
C GLY A 88 -38.35 -10.09 0.07
N LYS A 89 -38.28 -9.93 1.39
CA LYS A 89 -37.02 -9.92 2.16
C LYS A 89 -36.13 -11.14 1.91
N GLU A 90 -36.70 -12.34 1.93
CA GLU A 90 -35.94 -13.58 1.71
C GLU A 90 -35.39 -13.67 0.29
N THR A 91 -36.16 -13.24 -0.72
CA THR A 91 -35.71 -13.17 -2.11
C THR A 91 -34.58 -12.14 -2.28
N LEU A 92 -34.72 -10.95 -1.68
CA LEU A 92 -33.70 -9.91 -1.74
C LEU A 92 -32.41 -10.35 -1.04
N TYR A 93 -32.53 -11.01 0.12
CA TYR A 93 -31.39 -11.54 0.85
C TYR A 93 -30.71 -12.71 0.12
N TRP A 94 -31.49 -13.60 -0.49
CA TRP A 94 -30.97 -14.66 -1.34
C TRP A 94 -30.19 -14.10 -2.54
N LEU A 95 -30.78 -13.13 -3.25
CA LEU A 95 -30.11 -12.43 -4.34
C LEU A 95 -28.81 -11.76 -3.87
N TYR A 96 -28.84 -11.14 -2.69
CA TYR A 96 -27.67 -10.53 -2.08
C TYR A 96 -26.53 -11.54 -1.87
N ILE A 97 -26.83 -12.73 -1.35
CA ILE A 97 -25.85 -13.82 -1.18
C ILE A 97 -25.29 -14.25 -2.54
N VAL A 98 -26.14 -14.48 -3.54
CA VAL A 98 -25.71 -14.91 -4.88
C VAL A 98 -24.74 -13.89 -5.49
N LEU A 99 -25.05 -12.60 -5.39
CA LEU A 99 -24.18 -11.52 -5.88
C LEU A 99 -22.85 -11.46 -5.11
N MET A 100 -22.86 -11.72 -3.81
CA MET A 100 -21.65 -11.77 -2.98
C MET A 100 -20.75 -12.99 -3.31
N MET A 101 -21.33 -14.09 -3.78
CA MET A 101 -20.56 -15.27 -4.19
C MET A 101 -19.83 -15.08 -5.51
N MET A 102 -20.13 -14.02 -6.27
CA MET A 102 -19.37 -13.73 -7.48
C MET A 102 -17.91 -13.39 -7.12
N PRO A 103 -16.95 -14.02 -7.80
CA PRO A 103 -15.55 -13.72 -7.57
C PRO A 103 -15.25 -12.29 -8.01
N PHE A 104 -14.36 -11.63 -7.28
CA PHE A 104 -13.93 -10.27 -7.59
C PHE A 104 -13.52 -10.12 -9.06
N GLN A 105 -12.81 -11.12 -9.60
CA GLN A 105 -12.33 -11.15 -10.98
C GLN A 105 -13.45 -11.11 -12.02
N ALA A 106 -14.63 -11.67 -11.74
CA ALA A 106 -15.78 -11.58 -12.66
C ALA A 106 -16.42 -10.18 -12.66
N THR A 107 -16.32 -9.48 -11.53
CA THR A 107 -16.95 -8.17 -11.34
C THR A 107 -16.08 -6.98 -11.77
N ILE A 108 -14.78 -7.20 -12.05
CA ILE A 108 -13.84 -6.10 -12.26
C ILE A 108 -14.07 -5.33 -13.55
N VAL A 109 -14.42 -6.04 -14.64
CA VAL A 109 -14.74 -5.42 -15.94
C VAL A 109 -15.99 -4.55 -15.85
N PRO A 110 -17.14 -5.04 -15.33
CA PRO A 110 -18.31 -4.18 -15.18
C PRO A 110 -18.06 -3.03 -14.20
N GLN A 111 -17.32 -3.25 -13.10
CA GLN A 111 -16.91 -2.16 -12.20
C GLN A 111 -16.11 -1.08 -12.93
N TYR A 112 -15.11 -1.47 -13.74
CA TYR A 112 -14.32 -0.52 -14.53
C TYR A 112 -15.20 0.30 -15.48
N LEU A 113 -16.11 -0.36 -16.20
CA LEU A 113 -17.03 0.32 -17.12
C LEU A 113 -17.95 1.30 -16.37
N THR A 114 -18.52 0.90 -15.23
CA THR A 114 -19.36 1.79 -14.40
C THR A 114 -18.57 2.99 -13.88
N LEU A 115 -17.34 2.78 -13.37
CA LEU A 115 -16.49 3.85 -12.87
C LEU A 115 -16.04 4.80 -13.98
N LYS A 116 -15.84 4.28 -15.19
CA LYS A 116 -15.56 5.07 -16.38
C LYS A 116 -16.76 5.92 -16.79
N MET A 117 -17.96 5.35 -16.78
CA MET A 117 -19.21 6.11 -17.04
C MET A 117 -19.45 7.22 -16.00
N LEU A 118 -19.04 6.99 -14.74
CA LEU A 118 -19.12 7.96 -13.66
C LEU A 118 -18.00 9.01 -13.69
N ASN A 119 -17.05 8.93 -14.64
CA ASN A 119 -15.87 9.82 -14.75
C ASN A 119 -14.99 9.89 -13.50
N ILE A 120 -15.05 8.87 -12.63
CA ILE A 120 -14.21 8.77 -11.42
C ILE A 120 -13.05 7.80 -11.61
N ILE A 121 -13.00 7.09 -12.74
CA ILE A 121 -11.87 6.21 -13.09
C ILE A 121 -10.56 7.00 -13.10
N TYR A 122 -9.45 6.34 -12.74
CA TYR A 122 -8.11 6.92 -12.59
C TYR A 122 -7.90 7.81 -11.37
N THR A 123 -8.87 7.87 -10.45
CA THR A 123 -8.74 8.59 -9.17
C THR A 123 -8.78 7.64 -7.98
N PRO A 124 -8.27 8.03 -6.80
CA PRO A 124 -8.41 7.26 -5.55
C PRO A 124 -9.84 6.86 -5.22
N SER A 125 -10.80 7.71 -5.59
CA SER A 125 -12.25 7.51 -5.37
C SER A 125 -12.77 6.26 -6.07
N ALA A 126 -12.15 5.85 -7.18
CA ALA A 126 -12.49 4.63 -7.92
C ALA A 126 -12.29 3.35 -7.10
N VAL A 127 -11.36 3.37 -6.14
CA VAL A 127 -11.12 2.25 -5.22
C VAL A 127 -11.96 2.39 -3.96
N ILE A 128 -12.09 3.60 -3.43
CA ILE A 128 -12.80 3.83 -2.16
C ILE A 128 -14.30 3.55 -2.31
N LEU A 129 -14.94 4.09 -3.36
CA LEU A 129 -16.40 4.07 -3.49
C LEU A 129 -16.98 2.65 -3.59
N PRO A 130 -16.48 1.74 -4.44
CA PRO A 130 -17.02 0.38 -4.52
C PRO A 130 -16.84 -0.39 -3.21
N ASN A 131 -15.70 -0.20 -2.52
CA ASN A 131 -15.39 -0.94 -1.31
C ASN A 131 -16.18 -0.48 -0.08
N ILE A 132 -16.61 0.79 -0.03
CA ILE A 132 -17.52 1.27 1.02
C ILE A 132 -18.82 0.46 1.03
N PHE A 133 -19.31 0.05 -0.14
CA PHE A 133 -20.52 -0.76 -0.31
C PHE A 133 -20.24 -2.27 -0.42
N SER A 134 -19.06 -2.71 0.03
CA SER A 134 -18.70 -4.13 0.06
C SER A 134 -19.76 -4.99 0.75
N THR A 135 -20.15 -6.09 0.11
CA THR A 135 -21.26 -6.94 0.54
C THR A 135 -20.92 -7.85 1.71
N PHE A 136 -19.64 -8.18 1.88
CA PHE A 136 -19.15 -9.10 2.88
C PHE A 136 -19.49 -8.65 4.32
N GLY A 137 -19.38 -7.36 4.59
CA GLY A 137 -19.65 -6.80 5.92
C GLY A 137 -21.10 -6.96 6.36
N ALA A 138 -22.04 -6.61 5.49
CA ALA A 138 -23.46 -6.71 5.81
C ALA A 138 -23.92 -8.16 5.94
N PHE A 139 -23.39 -9.06 5.10
CA PHE A 139 -23.67 -10.50 5.20
C PHE A 139 -23.25 -11.06 6.56
N LEU A 140 -22.00 -10.82 6.97
CA LEU A 140 -21.45 -11.35 8.21
C LEU A 140 -22.18 -10.79 9.43
N MET A 141 -22.48 -9.48 9.44
CA MET A 141 -23.26 -8.85 10.50
C MET A 141 -24.70 -9.37 10.55
N ALA A 142 -25.35 -9.57 9.40
CA ALA A 142 -26.70 -10.13 9.33
C ALA A 142 -26.73 -11.56 9.89
N GLN A 143 -25.72 -12.37 9.55
CA GLN A 143 -25.61 -13.74 10.06
C GLN A 143 -25.48 -13.77 11.59
N TYR A 144 -24.68 -12.88 12.17
CA TYR A 144 -24.58 -12.75 13.63
C TYR A 144 -25.88 -12.23 14.26
N MET A 145 -26.48 -11.18 13.69
CA MET A 145 -27.71 -10.59 14.22
C MET A 145 -28.90 -11.56 14.21
N ARG A 146 -28.93 -12.54 13.30
CA ARG A 146 -29.96 -13.60 13.31
C ARG A 146 -29.83 -14.55 14.48
N GLY A 147 -28.63 -14.75 15.00
CA GLY A 147 -28.37 -15.58 16.18
C GLY A 147 -28.75 -14.92 17.50
N LEU A 148 -29.10 -13.62 17.50
CA LEU A 148 -29.50 -12.90 18.71
C LEU A 148 -30.98 -13.13 19.03
N ASP A 149 -31.26 -13.46 20.29
CA ASP A 149 -32.61 -13.68 20.79
C ASP A 149 -33.54 -12.49 20.52
N LYS A 150 -34.70 -12.79 19.93
CA LYS A 150 -35.69 -11.75 19.58
C LYS A 150 -36.33 -11.14 20.82
N GLU A 151 -36.39 -11.87 21.92
CA GLU A 151 -37.02 -11.44 23.19
C GLU A 151 -36.38 -10.17 23.76
N ILE A 152 -35.06 -10.03 23.64
CA ILE A 152 -34.32 -8.84 24.10
C ILE A 152 -34.82 -7.57 23.37
N PHE A 153 -35.14 -7.71 22.08
CA PHE A 153 -35.66 -6.61 21.28
C PHE A 153 -37.13 -6.32 21.61
N TYR A 154 -37.95 -7.34 21.85
CA TYR A 154 -39.33 -7.17 22.28
C TYR A 154 -39.43 -6.47 23.64
N ALA A 155 -38.57 -6.82 24.60
CA ALA A 155 -38.47 -6.14 25.88
C ALA A 155 -38.16 -4.65 25.71
N GLY A 156 -37.21 -4.30 24.84
CA GLY A 156 -36.89 -2.91 24.54
C GLY A 156 -38.06 -2.13 23.91
N ILE A 157 -38.86 -2.78 23.06
CA ILE A 157 -40.07 -2.18 22.49
C ILE A 157 -41.14 -1.98 23.58
N THR A 158 -41.31 -2.95 24.48
CA THR A 158 -42.21 -2.83 25.65
C THR A 158 -41.80 -1.69 26.57
N ASP A 159 -40.50 -1.42 26.72
CA ASP A 159 -39.94 -0.28 27.46
C ASP A 159 -40.10 1.07 26.72
N GLY A 160 -40.74 1.09 25.55
CA GLY A 160 -41.02 2.31 24.78
C GLY A 160 -39.82 2.85 23.98
N LEU A 161 -38.79 2.03 23.71
CA LEU A 161 -37.70 2.44 22.83
C LEU A 161 -38.19 2.54 21.38
N SER A 162 -37.89 3.65 20.71
CA SER A 162 -38.08 3.77 19.26
C SER A 162 -37.06 2.88 18.51
N GLU A 163 -37.38 2.46 17.29
CA GLU A 163 -36.51 1.58 16.48
C GLU A 163 -35.07 2.08 16.36
N PHE A 164 -34.88 3.39 16.14
CA PHE A 164 -33.53 3.96 16.06
C PHE A 164 -32.79 3.91 17.41
N LYS A 165 -33.51 4.10 18.53
CA LYS A 165 -32.93 3.94 19.87
C LYS A 165 -32.64 2.47 20.18
N LEU A 166 -33.50 1.55 19.73
CA LEU A 166 -33.33 0.11 19.85
C LEU A 166 -32.05 -0.35 19.12
N PHE A 167 -31.85 0.16 17.91
CA PHE A 167 -30.63 -0.05 17.14
C PHE A 167 -29.38 0.44 17.88
N LEU A 168 -29.36 1.72 18.31
CA LEU A 168 -28.17 2.32 18.93
C LEU A 168 -27.86 1.78 20.33
N LYS A 169 -28.89 1.50 21.14
CA LYS A 169 -28.71 1.10 22.55
C LYS A 169 -28.62 -0.41 22.76
N ILE A 170 -29.23 -1.21 21.89
CA ILE A 170 -29.29 -2.67 22.04
C ILE A 170 -28.53 -3.36 20.91
N ALA A 171 -28.95 -3.16 19.65
CA ALA A 171 -28.39 -3.91 18.53
C ALA A 171 -26.88 -3.66 18.33
N ALA A 172 -26.47 -2.40 18.29
CA ALA A 172 -25.08 -2.03 18.02
C ALA A 172 -24.10 -2.49 19.13
N PRO A 173 -24.40 -2.31 20.44
CA PRO A 173 -23.56 -2.84 21.52
C PRO A 173 -23.46 -4.37 21.53
N MET A 174 -24.56 -5.08 21.25
CA MET A 174 -24.54 -6.55 21.17
C MET A 174 -23.71 -7.06 19.99
N CYS A 175 -23.65 -6.30 18.91
CA CYS A 175 -22.83 -6.60 17.73
C CYS A 175 -21.37 -6.16 17.88
N ARG A 176 -20.97 -5.57 19.01
CA ARG A 176 -19.62 -5.04 19.24
C ARG A 176 -18.53 -6.06 18.89
N SER A 177 -18.72 -7.32 19.28
CA SER A 177 -17.70 -8.32 19.03
C SER A 177 -17.55 -8.66 17.55
N VAL A 178 -18.65 -8.78 16.82
CA VAL A 178 -18.61 -9.00 15.37
C VAL A 178 -18.14 -7.77 14.60
N ILE A 179 -18.43 -6.56 15.09
CA ILE A 179 -17.86 -5.33 14.53
C ILE A 179 -16.32 -5.40 14.59
N PHE A 180 -15.75 -5.85 15.70
CA PHE A 180 -14.29 -6.01 15.83
C PHE A 180 -13.73 -7.09 14.92
N ALA A 181 -14.38 -8.26 14.85
CA ALA A 181 -13.98 -9.34 13.95
C ALA A 181 -14.04 -8.92 12.47
N LEU A 182 -15.08 -8.17 12.09
CA LEU A 182 -15.19 -7.63 10.75
C LEU A 182 -14.14 -6.55 10.49
N THR A 183 -13.90 -5.65 11.45
CA THR A 183 -12.91 -4.58 11.33
C THR A 183 -11.55 -5.14 10.98
N ILE A 184 -11.10 -6.19 11.68
CA ILE A 184 -9.79 -6.77 11.41
C ILE A 184 -9.72 -7.50 10.07
N LEU A 185 -10.79 -8.19 9.70
CA LEU A 185 -10.84 -8.93 8.44
C LEU A 185 -10.83 -7.97 7.24
N LEU A 186 -11.60 -6.89 7.32
CA LEU A 186 -11.58 -5.82 6.32
C LEU A 186 -10.27 -5.05 6.33
N PHE A 187 -9.68 -4.81 7.50
CA PHE A 187 -8.38 -4.14 7.62
C PHE A 187 -7.30 -4.92 6.88
N ILE A 188 -7.17 -6.23 7.13
CA ILE A 188 -6.16 -7.05 6.46
C ILE A 188 -6.38 -7.07 4.95
N ASN A 189 -7.64 -7.13 4.51
CA ASN A 189 -8.00 -7.15 3.09
C ASN A 189 -7.62 -5.83 2.39
N TYR A 190 -8.11 -4.69 2.89
CA TYR A 190 -7.86 -3.39 2.26
C TYR A 190 -6.44 -2.86 2.47
N TRP A 191 -5.77 -3.22 3.58
CA TRP A 191 -4.36 -2.90 3.77
C TRP A 191 -3.47 -3.58 2.75
N SER A 192 -3.85 -4.79 2.31
CA SER A 192 -3.06 -5.64 1.42
C SER A 192 -3.60 -5.65 -0.02
N MET A 193 -4.47 -4.70 -0.38
CA MET A 193 -5.08 -4.66 -1.72
C MET A 193 -4.06 -4.28 -2.79
N VAL A 194 -3.96 -5.10 -3.84
CA VAL A 194 -3.02 -4.88 -4.97
C VAL A 194 -3.76 -4.81 -6.30
N GLU A 195 -4.65 -5.77 -6.55
CA GLU A 195 -5.27 -5.94 -7.88
C GLU A 195 -6.16 -4.74 -8.26
N GLN A 196 -7.05 -4.31 -7.37
CA GLN A 196 -8.02 -3.26 -7.67
C GLN A 196 -7.38 -1.88 -7.91
N PRO A 197 -6.46 -1.39 -7.06
CA PRO A 197 -5.79 -0.10 -7.31
C PRO A 197 -4.92 -0.13 -8.57
N LEU A 198 -4.32 -1.27 -8.92
CA LEU A 198 -3.49 -1.42 -10.12
C LEU A 198 -4.29 -1.18 -11.42
N ILE A 199 -5.60 -1.45 -11.40
CA ILE A 199 -6.49 -1.32 -12.56
C ILE A 199 -7.22 0.02 -12.56
N PHE A 200 -7.56 0.56 -11.38
CA PHE A 200 -8.41 1.74 -11.26
C PHE A 200 -7.65 3.06 -11.07
N ILE A 201 -6.38 3.02 -10.67
CA ILE A 201 -5.54 4.21 -10.43
C ILE A 201 -4.45 4.27 -11.50
N SER A 202 -4.31 5.43 -12.15
CA SER A 202 -3.23 5.66 -13.11
C SER A 202 -1.97 6.21 -12.46
N ASP A 203 -2.14 7.20 -11.59
CA ASP A 203 -1.02 7.94 -11.02
C ASP A 203 -0.28 7.13 -9.95
N LEU A 204 1.04 7.05 -10.10
CA LEU A 204 1.93 6.34 -9.17
C LEU A 204 1.89 6.92 -7.75
N LEU A 205 1.62 8.21 -7.62
CA LEU A 205 1.54 8.90 -6.34
C LEU A 205 0.26 8.61 -5.57
N ASP A 206 -0.76 8.09 -6.24
CA ASP A 206 -2.03 7.71 -5.63
C ASP A 206 -2.07 6.20 -5.34
N MET A 207 -1.04 5.45 -5.75
CA MET A 207 -0.98 4.01 -5.49
C MET A 207 -0.79 3.73 -3.99
N PRO A 208 -1.44 2.69 -3.45
CA PRO A 208 -1.17 2.22 -2.10
C PRO A 208 0.18 1.49 -2.05
N LEU A 209 0.71 1.39 -0.83
CA LEU A 209 2.03 0.82 -0.54
C LEU A 209 2.14 -0.64 -1.00
N ALA A 210 1.08 -1.43 -0.86
CA ALA A 210 1.09 -2.82 -1.30
C ALA A 210 1.42 -2.96 -2.81
N VAL A 211 0.93 -2.02 -3.64
CA VAL A 211 1.21 -1.98 -5.08
C VAL A 211 2.63 -1.46 -5.34
N THR A 212 3.03 -0.37 -4.68
CA THR A 212 4.36 0.23 -4.91
C THR A 212 5.50 -0.68 -4.48
N LEU A 213 5.31 -1.50 -3.43
CA LEU A 213 6.27 -2.52 -3.00
C LEU A 213 6.43 -3.66 -4.02
N ASN A 214 5.37 -3.99 -4.75
CA ASN A 214 5.38 -5.04 -5.77
C ASN A 214 5.98 -4.55 -7.10
N LYS A 215 5.91 -3.24 -7.38
CA LYS A 215 6.41 -2.66 -8.63
C LYS A 215 7.94 -2.75 -8.72
N SER A 216 8.44 -3.43 -9.75
CA SER A 216 9.86 -3.73 -9.94
C SER A 216 10.68 -2.48 -10.26
N GLY A 217 11.67 -2.15 -9.42
CA GLY A 217 12.68 -1.12 -9.71
C GLY A 217 13.12 -0.36 -8.46
N VAL A 218 12.21 0.41 -7.85
CA VAL A 218 12.52 1.36 -6.77
C VAL A 218 12.84 0.65 -5.45
N PHE A 219 12.06 -0.38 -5.09
CA PHE A 219 12.16 -1.02 -3.78
C PHE A 219 13.04 -2.27 -3.74
N LYS A 220 13.64 -2.69 -4.86
CA LYS A 220 14.37 -3.98 -4.92
C LYS A 220 15.51 -4.09 -3.88
N ARG A 221 16.17 -2.98 -3.56
CA ARG A 221 17.26 -2.92 -2.56
C ARG A 221 16.78 -2.76 -1.12
N VAL A 222 15.50 -2.46 -0.92
CA VAL A 222 14.90 -2.08 0.37
C VAL A 222 13.67 -2.92 0.71
N PHE A 223 13.35 -3.91 -0.12
CA PHE A 223 12.10 -4.66 -0.13
C PHE A 223 11.80 -5.32 1.21
N TYR A 224 12.78 -5.99 1.80
CA TYR A 224 12.60 -6.70 3.08
C TYR A 224 12.36 -5.72 4.23
N ALA A 225 13.14 -4.64 4.34
CA ALA A 225 12.91 -3.61 5.35
C ALA A 225 11.54 -2.92 5.20
N ALA A 226 11.14 -2.64 3.96
CA ALA A 226 9.85 -2.05 3.66
C ALA A 226 8.69 -2.98 4.02
N GLY A 227 8.81 -4.27 3.73
CA GLY A 227 7.83 -5.31 4.12
C GLY A 227 7.70 -5.47 5.63
N VAL A 228 8.80 -5.38 6.38
CA VAL A 228 8.77 -5.37 7.86
C VAL A 228 7.97 -4.17 8.36
N VAL A 229 8.28 -2.96 7.89
CA VAL A 229 7.57 -1.74 8.32
C VAL A 229 6.09 -1.78 7.94
N PHE A 230 5.76 -2.28 6.75
CA PHE A 230 4.39 -2.49 6.28
C PHE A 230 3.60 -3.46 7.17
N SER A 231 4.25 -4.50 7.70
CA SER A 231 3.61 -5.53 8.53
C SER A 231 3.34 -5.10 9.98
N ILE A 232 4.01 -4.05 10.48
CA ILE A 232 3.84 -3.58 11.87
C ILE A 232 2.40 -3.15 12.14
N LEU A 233 1.77 -2.41 11.22
CA LEU A 233 0.44 -1.85 11.45
C LEU A 233 -0.65 -2.94 11.57
N PRO A 234 -0.75 -3.93 10.66
CA PRO A 234 -1.65 -5.08 10.85
C PRO A 234 -1.45 -5.83 12.16
N ILE A 235 -0.20 -6.05 12.58
CA ILE A 235 0.10 -6.75 13.84
C ILE A 235 -0.42 -5.97 15.04
N LEU A 236 -0.23 -4.65 15.05
CA LEU A 236 -0.73 -3.79 16.13
C LEU A 236 -2.26 -3.76 16.19
N VAL A 237 -2.92 -3.68 15.03
CA VAL A 237 -4.39 -3.75 14.92
C VAL A 237 -4.92 -5.11 15.38
N TYR A 238 -4.23 -6.19 15.01
CA TYR A 238 -4.54 -7.54 15.49
C TYR A 238 -4.42 -7.65 17.01
N GLN A 239 -3.30 -7.23 17.57
CA GLN A 239 -3.08 -7.31 19.00
C GLN A 239 -4.08 -6.46 19.79
N PHE A 240 -4.50 -5.31 19.24
CA PHE A 240 -5.52 -4.45 19.85
C PHE A 240 -6.90 -5.13 19.91
N THR A 241 -7.24 -5.86 18.85
CA THR A 241 -8.59 -6.44 18.64
C THR A 241 -8.72 -7.88 19.16
N TYR A 242 -7.60 -8.57 19.37
CA TYR A 242 -7.53 -9.99 19.75
C TYR A 242 -8.46 -10.37 20.90
N GLY A 243 -8.43 -9.62 22.01
CA GLY A 243 -9.27 -9.92 23.17
C GLY A 243 -10.78 -9.84 22.89
N ASP A 244 -11.20 -8.89 22.05
CA ASP A 244 -12.62 -8.74 21.68
C ASP A 244 -13.07 -9.80 20.67
N LEU A 245 -12.15 -10.22 19.80
CA LEU A 245 -12.35 -11.28 18.83
C LEU A 245 -12.50 -12.64 19.54
N VAL A 246 -11.65 -12.95 20.52
CA VAL A 246 -11.75 -14.18 21.33
C VAL A 246 -13.05 -14.19 22.14
N LYS A 247 -13.42 -13.07 22.78
CA LYS A 247 -14.70 -12.95 23.49
C LYS A 247 -15.89 -13.21 22.55
N GLY A 248 -15.83 -12.76 21.30
CA GLY A 248 -16.89 -12.99 20.31
C GLY A 248 -17.08 -14.42 19.88
N ILE A 249 -15.96 -15.06 19.54
CA ILE A 249 -15.97 -16.46 19.12
C ILE A 249 -16.51 -17.32 20.27
N ASN A 250 -16.10 -17.05 21.51
CA ASN A 250 -16.55 -17.83 22.67
C ASN A 250 -18.04 -17.62 22.98
N LEU A 251 -18.57 -16.39 22.83
CA LEU A 251 -20.01 -16.12 23.01
C LEU A 251 -20.89 -16.80 21.95
N SER A 252 -20.34 -17.14 20.78
CA SER A 252 -21.09 -17.84 19.72
C SER A 252 -21.08 -19.37 19.85
N VAL A 253 -20.28 -19.94 20.77
CA VAL A 253 -20.00 -21.40 20.82
C VAL A 253 -20.39 -22.06 22.16
N VAL A 254 -20.64 -21.33 23.25
CA VAL A 254 -20.83 -21.95 24.58
C VAL A 254 -22.13 -21.52 25.26
N SER A 255 -23.02 -22.51 25.47
CA SER A 255 -24.11 -22.46 26.46
C SER A 255 -23.55 -22.30 27.87
N ASP A 256 -24.28 -21.52 28.68
CA ASP A 256 -24.06 -21.24 30.09
C ASP A 256 -23.53 -22.42 30.92
N ASN A 257 -22.27 -22.32 31.36
CA ASN A 257 -21.86 -22.54 32.75
C ASN A 257 -20.36 -22.21 32.87
N GLU A 258 -19.97 -21.57 33.98
CA GLU A 258 -18.60 -21.13 34.35
C GLU A 258 -18.15 -19.70 33.93
N MET A 259 -19.04 -18.71 33.84
CA MET A 259 -18.63 -17.33 33.47
C MET A 259 -18.66 -16.27 34.58
N ASN A 260 -18.71 -16.62 35.87
CA ASN A 260 -18.90 -15.64 36.95
C ASN A 260 -17.80 -15.53 38.03
N LEU A 261 -16.63 -16.15 37.88
CA LEU A 261 -15.53 -16.00 38.88
C LEU A 261 -14.16 -15.58 38.31
N LEU A 262 -14.01 -15.43 36.99
CA LEU A 262 -12.77 -14.95 36.34
C LEU A 262 -12.90 -13.59 35.62
N GLY A 263 -14.08 -12.97 35.69
CA GLY A 263 -14.47 -11.82 34.86
C GLY A 263 -13.89 -10.46 35.27
N GLN A 264 -13.63 -10.22 36.55
CA GLN A 264 -13.22 -8.89 37.02
C GLN A 264 -11.71 -8.63 36.94
N SER A 265 -10.86 -9.64 37.20
CA SER A 265 -9.39 -9.50 37.09
C SER A 265 -8.90 -9.49 35.63
N SER A 266 -9.55 -10.27 34.75
CA SER A 266 -9.18 -10.37 33.33
C SER A 266 -9.58 -9.13 32.51
N GLU A 267 -10.60 -8.37 32.92
CA GLU A 267 -11.02 -7.15 32.21
C GLU A 267 -10.12 -5.95 32.46
N GLU A 268 -9.60 -5.80 33.67
CA GLU A 268 -8.62 -4.75 33.97
C GLU A 268 -7.30 -4.97 33.24
N GLU A 269 -6.78 -6.20 33.22
CA GLU A 269 -5.57 -6.55 32.48
C GLU A 269 -5.75 -6.38 30.96
N GLY A 270 -6.89 -6.82 30.41
CA GLY A 270 -7.24 -6.63 29.00
C GLY A 270 -7.35 -5.14 28.62
N ASN A 271 -7.97 -4.31 29.46
CA ASN A 271 -8.07 -2.88 29.23
C ASN A 271 -6.70 -2.17 29.35
N LYS A 272 -5.85 -2.59 30.30
CA LYS A 272 -4.48 -2.08 30.45
C LYS A 272 -3.62 -2.43 29.24
N GLN A 273 -3.75 -3.66 28.72
CA GLN A 273 -3.08 -4.10 27.49
C GLN A 273 -3.55 -3.31 26.28
N LYS A 274 -4.86 -3.13 26.08
CA LYS A 274 -5.40 -2.29 24.99
C LYS A 274 -4.91 -0.84 25.05
N ARG A 275 -4.86 -0.24 26.25
CA ARG A 275 -4.31 1.10 26.44
C ARG A 275 -2.82 1.16 26.06
N ARG A 276 -2.03 0.13 26.40
CA ARG A 276 -0.61 0.04 26.00
C ARG A 276 -0.47 -0.07 24.48
N ILE A 277 -1.22 -0.96 23.83
CA ILE A 277 -1.16 -1.15 22.37
C ILE A 277 -1.61 0.11 21.65
N LYS A 278 -2.71 0.74 22.07
CA LYS A 278 -3.15 2.03 21.52
C LYS A 278 -2.05 3.09 21.60
N LYS A 279 -1.34 3.20 22.73
CA LYS A 279 -0.19 4.10 22.86
C LYS A 279 0.95 3.74 21.90
N ILE A 280 1.23 2.45 21.69
CA ILE A 280 2.25 1.99 20.73
C ILE A 280 1.84 2.34 19.30
N THR A 281 0.61 2.06 18.89
CA THR A 281 0.09 2.39 17.56
C THR A 281 0.12 3.89 17.30
N VAL A 282 -0.31 4.72 18.25
CA VAL A 282 -0.26 6.18 18.12
C VAL A 282 1.19 6.66 18.03
N ARG A 283 2.10 6.15 18.87
CA ARG A 283 3.54 6.49 18.78
C ARG A 283 4.14 6.09 17.44
N PHE A 284 3.77 4.92 16.92
CA PHE A 284 4.22 4.46 15.60
C PHE A 284 3.73 5.40 14.48
N LEU A 285 2.45 5.79 14.48
CA LEU A 285 1.90 6.72 13.49
C LEU A 285 2.53 8.12 13.61
N VAL A 286 2.71 8.63 14.83
CA VAL A 286 3.37 9.93 15.07
C VAL A 286 4.83 9.89 14.61
N MET A 287 5.54 8.80 14.89
CA MET A 287 6.91 8.60 14.41
C MET A 287 6.98 8.55 12.90
N MET A 288 6.06 7.84 12.24
CA MET A 288 5.95 7.81 10.79
C MET A 288 5.64 9.19 10.20
N ALA A 289 4.74 9.97 10.82
CA ALA A 289 4.45 11.33 10.41
C ALA A 289 5.69 12.25 10.55
N PHE A 290 6.41 12.15 11.67
CA PHE A 290 7.65 12.87 11.88
C PHE A 290 8.72 12.51 10.83
N LEU A 291 8.90 11.21 10.57
CA LEU A 291 9.80 10.72 9.53
C LEU A 291 9.39 11.19 8.13
N THR A 292 8.09 11.30 7.86
CA THR A 292 7.57 11.87 6.60
C THR A 292 8.00 13.34 6.44
N LEU A 293 7.87 14.15 7.50
CA LEU A 293 8.33 15.55 7.46
C LEU A 293 9.85 15.67 7.36
N ALA A 294 10.58 14.84 8.09
CA ALA A 294 12.03 14.79 8.05
C ALA A 294 12.52 14.40 6.65
N THR A 295 11.92 13.40 6.02
CA THR A 295 12.27 12.97 4.67
C THR A 295 11.93 13.99 3.62
N GLN A 296 10.79 14.68 3.70
CA GLN A 296 10.47 15.75 2.76
C GLN A 296 11.54 16.85 2.77
N LYS A 297 12.01 17.26 3.96
CA LYS A 297 13.11 18.23 4.07
C LYS A 297 14.46 17.66 3.64
N ILE A 298 14.82 16.48 4.14
CA ILE A 298 16.14 15.87 3.89
C ILE A 298 16.28 15.47 2.42
N THR A 299 15.25 14.87 1.83
CA THR A 299 15.23 14.48 0.42
C THR A 299 15.32 15.71 -0.47
N TYR A 300 14.60 16.79 -0.16
CA TYR A 300 14.71 18.05 -0.90
C TYR A 300 16.15 18.60 -0.89
N ILE A 301 16.84 18.54 0.26
CA ILE A 301 18.25 18.95 0.39
C ILE A 301 19.21 17.95 -0.29
N MET A 302 18.85 16.66 -0.33
CA MET A 302 19.67 15.59 -0.91
C MET A 302 19.51 15.42 -2.43
N ARG A 303 18.42 15.91 -3.03
CA ARG A 303 18.22 15.84 -4.49
C ARG A 303 19.36 16.53 -5.24
N PRO A 304 20.02 15.85 -6.20
CA PRO A 304 21.00 16.50 -7.05
C PRO A 304 20.30 17.54 -7.91
N THR A 305 20.88 18.73 -7.97
CA THR A 305 20.63 19.66 -9.07
C THR A 305 21.46 19.21 -10.27
N VAL A 306 20.82 19.17 -11.44
CA VAL A 306 21.41 18.71 -12.69
C VAL A 306 21.21 19.76 -13.77
N GLU A 307 22.25 20.05 -14.52
CA GLU A 307 22.17 20.84 -15.75
C GLU A 307 21.93 19.87 -16.91
N THR A 308 20.95 20.15 -17.77
CA THR A 308 20.61 19.26 -18.89
C THR A 308 20.88 19.88 -20.25
N VAL A 309 21.30 19.06 -21.21
CA VAL A 309 21.53 19.42 -22.60
C VAL A 309 20.63 18.58 -23.50
N GLN A 310 20.05 19.20 -24.54
CA GLN A 310 19.34 18.49 -25.60
C GLN A 310 20.32 18.00 -26.66
N SER A 311 20.08 16.82 -27.22
CA SER A 311 20.83 16.33 -28.38
C SER A 311 20.60 17.23 -29.60
N LYS A 312 21.66 17.51 -30.35
CA LYS A 312 21.56 18.28 -31.60
C LYS A 312 21.90 17.37 -32.80
N GLU A 313 21.24 17.63 -33.91
CA GLU A 313 21.64 17.14 -35.23
C GLU A 313 22.73 18.08 -35.74
N SER A 314 23.95 17.58 -35.87
CA SER A 314 25.07 18.40 -36.33
C SER A 314 26.15 17.56 -37.00
N ASP A 315 26.87 18.22 -37.91
CA ASP A 315 28.10 17.70 -38.48
C ASP A 315 29.20 17.68 -37.41
N LEU A 316 29.73 16.49 -37.10
CA LEU A 316 30.77 16.35 -36.10
C LEU A 316 32.09 16.80 -36.74
N LYS A 317 32.62 17.94 -36.32
CA LYS A 317 33.89 18.47 -36.82
C LYS A 317 35.06 18.13 -35.91
N SER A 318 36.29 18.10 -36.43
CA SER A 318 37.50 17.85 -35.61
C SER A 318 37.73 18.92 -34.53
N ASP A 319 37.31 20.17 -34.78
CA ASP A 319 37.22 21.23 -33.77
C ASP A 319 35.84 21.92 -33.90
N PRO A 320 34.98 21.86 -32.86
CA PRO A 320 33.66 22.48 -32.88
C PRO A 320 33.65 24.00 -33.03
N ASN A 321 34.75 24.68 -32.66
CA ASN A 321 34.82 26.15 -32.67
C ASN A 321 35.47 26.74 -33.94
N ASP A 322 36.07 25.90 -34.78
CA ASP A 322 36.65 26.31 -36.05
C ASP A 322 35.70 25.93 -37.21
N ILE A 323 35.42 26.89 -38.09
CA ILE A 323 34.50 26.70 -39.21
C ILE A 323 35.14 25.84 -40.31
N MET A 324 36.48 25.85 -40.40
CA MET A 324 37.28 25.23 -41.48
C MET A 324 37.81 23.83 -41.15
N SER A 325 37.42 23.25 -40.01
CA SER A 325 37.87 21.95 -39.54
C SER A 325 37.26 20.78 -40.33
N GLU A 326 37.97 19.65 -40.38
CA GLU A 326 37.59 18.46 -41.16
C GLU A 326 36.30 17.83 -40.59
N SER A 327 35.34 17.55 -41.47
CA SER A 327 34.07 16.90 -41.12
C SER A 327 34.30 15.40 -40.92
N LEU A 328 33.95 14.90 -39.73
CA LEU A 328 33.98 13.49 -39.36
C LEU A 328 32.66 12.78 -39.69
N GLY A 329 31.65 13.52 -40.16
CA GLY A 329 30.35 12.98 -40.59
C GLY A 329 29.15 13.66 -39.94
N TYR A 330 28.01 13.60 -40.62
CA TYR A 330 26.73 14.09 -40.11
C TYR A 330 26.06 13.02 -39.23
N HIS A 331 25.75 13.37 -37.98
CA HIS A 331 25.09 12.47 -37.04
C HIS A 331 23.84 13.11 -36.45
N ASP A 332 22.80 12.30 -36.29
CA ASP A 332 21.50 12.76 -35.77
C ASP A 332 21.54 13.11 -34.27
N LYS A 333 22.53 12.59 -33.53
CA LYS A 333 22.62 12.72 -32.08
C LYS A 333 24.04 13.00 -31.63
N VAL A 334 24.37 14.28 -31.56
CA VAL A 334 25.63 14.78 -31.01
C VAL A 334 25.40 15.35 -29.61
N ILE A 335 26.26 14.95 -28.67
CA ILE A 335 26.23 15.39 -27.27
C ILE A 335 27.64 15.73 -26.78
N PRO A 336 27.79 16.61 -25.76
CA PRO A 336 29.10 16.87 -25.17
C PRO A 336 29.71 15.58 -24.60
N ASP A 337 31.00 15.35 -24.83
CA ASP A 337 31.70 14.11 -24.39
C ASP A 337 31.64 13.92 -22.86
N ILE A 338 31.55 15.04 -22.12
CA ILE A 338 31.45 15.05 -20.66
C ILE A 338 30.21 14.31 -20.13
N CYS A 339 29.18 14.13 -20.96
CA CYS A 339 27.93 13.44 -20.63
C CYS A 339 28.05 11.91 -20.73
N VAL A 340 29.12 11.38 -21.34
CA VAL A 340 29.25 9.96 -21.70
C VAL A 340 30.20 9.24 -20.75
N HIS A 341 29.70 8.23 -20.03
CA HIS A 341 30.54 7.33 -19.25
C HIS A 341 30.96 6.13 -20.11
N ARG A 342 32.26 6.06 -20.44
CA ARG A 342 32.82 5.03 -21.33
C ARG A 342 33.09 3.72 -20.57
N SER A 343 32.70 2.60 -21.18
CA SER A 343 32.96 1.24 -20.69
C SER A 343 33.36 0.33 -21.85
N GLY A 344 34.47 0.65 -22.52
CA GLY A 344 34.93 -0.06 -23.73
C GLY A 344 34.36 0.57 -25.00
N SER A 345 33.88 -0.24 -25.96
CA SER A 345 33.16 0.22 -27.17
C SER A 345 31.76 0.77 -26.87
N ASP A 346 31.23 0.42 -25.69
CA ASP A 346 29.91 0.82 -25.24
C ASP A 346 30.02 1.86 -24.12
N GLY A 347 29.05 2.78 -24.08
CA GLY A 347 28.93 3.81 -23.06
C GLY A 347 27.57 3.78 -22.38
N TYR A 348 27.43 4.57 -21.32
CA TYR A 348 26.12 4.89 -20.78
C TYR A 348 26.01 6.37 -20.48
N ILE A 349 24.80 6.89 -20.63
CA ILE A 349 24.43 8.27 -20.30
C ILE A 349 23.33 8.25 -19.23
N TYR A 350 23.20 9.35 -18.50
CA TYR A 350 22.03 9.59 -17.67
C TYR A 350 21.09 10.55 -18.40
N ALA A 351 19.91 10.04 -18.75
CA ALA A 351 18.84 10.82 -19.33
C ALA A 351 17.80 11.17 -18.25
N VAL A 352 17.30 12.40 -18.28
CA VAL A 352 16.16 12.79 -17.44
C VAL A 352 14.88 12.52 -18.20
N PHE A 353 14.05 11.68 -17.62
CA PHE A 353 12.68 11.45 -18.05
C PHE A 353 11.74 12.30 -17.20
N GLU A 354 10.86 13.06 -17.85
CA GLU A 354 9.77 13.77 -17.17
C GLU A 354 8.57 12.83 -17.10
N GLU A 355 8.20 12.42 -15.89
CA GLU A 355 7.09 11.52 -15.68
C GLU A 355 5.78 12.25 -16.02
N ASN A 356 4.96 11.64 -16.88
CA ASN A 356 3.70 12.22 -17.39
C ASN A 356 2.56 12.22 -16.35
N SER A 357 2.89 12.27 -15.05
CA SER A 357 1.96 12.27 -13.92
C SER A 357 1.81 13.67 -13.34
N GLY A 358 0.70 13.94 -12.64
CA GLY A 358 0.26 15.28 -12.21
C GLY A 358 1.24 16.15 -11.40
N LYS A 359 2.37 15.59 -10.91
CA LYS A 359 3.46 16.36 -10.26
C LYS A 359 4.72 16.58 -11.11
N ARG A 360 4.75 16.15 -12.38
CA ARG A 360 5.87 16.32 -13.34
C ARG A 360 7.24 16.08 -12.69
N ARG A 361 7.41 14.91 -12.08
CA ARG A 361 8.66 14.55 -11.42
C ARG A 361 9.68 14.16 -12.48
N LYS A 362 10.91 14.63 -12.31
CA LYS A 362 12.03 14.41 -13.24
C LYS A 362 12.94 13.35 -12.64
N GLN A 363 13.11 12.25 -13.35
CA GLN A 363 13.87 11.09 -12.88
C GLN A 363 15.05 10.84 -13.81
N ALA A 364 16.24 10.65 -13.22
CA ALA A 364 17.41 10.24 -13.95
C ALA A 364 17.38 8.73 -14.20
N VAL A 365 17.45 8.33 -15.46
CA VAL A 365 17.48 6.94 -15.91
C VAL A 365 18.80 6.69 -16.63
N ARG A 366 19.42 5.54 -16.33
CA ARG A 366 20.60 5.10 -17.05
C ARG A 366 20.20 4.52 -18.40
N VAL A 367 20.75 5.08 -19.48
CA VAL A 367 20.56 4.58 -20.85
C VAL A 367 21.90 4.11 -21.40
N ASN A 368 21.97 2.87 -21.87
CA ASN A 368 23.15 2.36 -22.56
C ASN A 368 23.17 2.86 -24.01
N VAL A 369 24.32 3.31 -24.48
CA VAL A 369 24.52 3.89 -25.81
C VAL A 369 25.79 3.35 -26.45
N SER A 370 25.76 3.17 -27.77
CA SER A 370 26.96 2.88 -28.58
C SER A 370 27.61 4.20 -29.01
N ILE A 371 28.94 4.24 -28.97
CA ILE A 371 29.72 5.41 -29.36
C ILE A 371 30.12 5.24 -30.83
N GLU A 372 29.71 6.16 -31.70
CA GLU A 372 30.00 6.09 -33.14
C GLU A 372 31.27 6.85 -33.51
N ALA A 373 31.39 8.09 -33.04
CA ALA A 373 32.52 8.97 -33.32
C ALA A 373 32.72 9.96 -32.17
N THR A 374 33.96 10.41 -31.94
CA THR A 374 34.29 11.40 -30.92
C THR A 374 35.41 12.32 -31.41
N ASN A 375 35.27 13.62 -31.16
CA ASN A 375 36.32 14.61 -31.42
C ASN A 375 37.01 15.09 -30.12
N GLY A 376 36.71 14.45 -28.98
CA GLY A 376 37.22 14.81 -27.66
C GLY A 376 36.48 15.94 -26.94
N VAL A 377 35.56 16.64 -27.62
CA VAL A 377 34.70 17.71 -27.06
C VAL A 377 33.22 17.30 -27.13
N GLU A 378 32.83 16.72 -28.26
CA GLU A 378 31.53 16.18 -28.60
C GLU A 378 31.66 14.72 -29.07
N THR A 379 30.63 13.94 -28.80
CA THR A 379 30.58 12.51 -29.09
C THR A 379 29.24 12.20 -29.73
N ALA A 380 29.29 11.55 -30.89
CA ALA A 380 28.13 11.03 -31.59
C ALA A 380 27.75 9.68 -30.97
N ILE A 381 26.48 9.54 -30.60
CA ILE A 381 25.95 8.35 -29.94
C ILE A 381 24.78 7.76 -30.73
N SER A 382 24.69 6.43 -30.74
CA SER A 382 23.50 5.71 -31.18
C SER A 382 22.93 4.83 -30.08
N GLY A 383 21.61 4.60 -30.12
CA GLY A 383 20.91 3.83 -29.08
C GLY A 383 19.52 4.38 -28.75
N GLY A 384 18.84 3.70 -27.80
CA GLY A 384 17.43 3.90 -27.40
C GLY A 384 17.12 5.20 -26.66
N VAL A 385 17.67 6.33 -27.11
CA VAL A 385 17.39 7.68 -26.62
C VAL A 385 16.37 8.32 -27.56
N ALA A 386 15.12 8.49 -27.13
CA ALA A 386 14.12 9.29 -27.83
C ALA A 386 14.52 10.79 -27.88
N GLN A 387 14.06 11.53 -28.89
CA GLN A 387 14.38 12.96 -29.09
C GLN A 387 13.93 13.87 -27.93
N GLU A 388 13.02 13.41 -27.07
CA GLU A 388 12.48 14.18 -25.94
C GLU A 388 13.30 14.08 -24.65
N PHE A 389 14.37 13.26 -24.62
CA PHE A 389 15.19 13.12 -23.42
C PHE A 389 16.15 14.31 -23.25
N SER A 390 16.17 14.83 -22.02
CA SER A 390 17.17 15.83 -21.61
C SER A 390 18.34 15.12 -20.95
N ILE A 391 19.54 15.25 -21.52
CA ILE A 391 20.73 14.48 -21.10
C ILE A 391 21.45 15.27 -20.01
N ILE A 392 21.86 14.59 -18.94
CA ILE A 392 22.52 15.25 -17.81
C ILE A 392 23.97 15.57 -18.18
N LYS A 393 24.31 16.87 -18.16
CA LYS A 393 25.65 17.39 -18.40
C LYS A 393 26.49 17.43 -17.13
N TRP A 394 25.88 17.91 -16.05
CA TRP A 394 26.55 18.02 -14.76
C TRP A 394 25.56 17.78 -13.62
N SER A 395 26.08 17.30 -12.49
CA SER A 395 25.29 17.10 -11.28
C SER A 395 26.07 17.49 -10.03
N THR A 396 25.40 18.11 -9.06
CA THR A 396 25.99 18.43 -7.75
C THR A 396 26.36 17.21 -6.91
N LYS A 397 25.73 16.04 -7.14
CA LYS A 397 25.90 14.81 -6.36
C LYS A 397 25.83 13.57 -7.26
N SER A 398 26.51 12.49 -6.88
CA SER A 398 26.51 11.23 -7.65
C SER A 398 25.09 10.75 -7.96
N ILE A 399 24.77 10.57 -9.24
CA ILE A 399 23.46 10.13 -9.71
C ILE A 399 23.39 8.60 -9.71
N SER A 400 22.29 8.06 -9.21
CA SER A 400 21.96 6.65 -9.38
C SER A 400 20.71 6.49 -10.23
N ASP A 401 20.59 5.34 -10.88
CA ASP A 401 19.41 4.99 -11.66
C ASP A 401 18.13 5.09 -10.80
N GLY A 402 17.12 5.77 -11.34
CA GLY A 402 15.85 6.03 -10.68
C GLY A 402 15.85 7.18 -9.67
N MET A 403 16.91 7.98 -9.55
CA MET A 403 16.97 9.11 -8.62
C MET A 403 16.19 10.31 -9.16
N PHE A 404 15.40 10.98 -8.30
CA PHE A 404 14.75 12.24 -8.65
C PHE A 404 15.76 13.39 -8.67
N VAL A 405 15.72 14.20 -9.72
CA VAL A 405 16.67 15.29 -9.96
C VAL A 405 15.93 16.61 -10.17
N ASN A 406 16.54 17.70 -9.71
CA ASN A 406 16.05 19.05 -10.01
C ASN A 406 16.84 19.60 -11.19
N ILE A 407 16.17 20.01 -12.27
CA ILE A 407 16.87 20.64 -13.40
C ILE A 407 17.15 22.11 -13.06
N GLU A 408 18.40 22.50 -13.19
CA GLU A 408 18.87 23.88 -13.06
C GLU A 408 19.13 24.46 -14.46
N GLY A 409 18.38 25.49 -14.84
CA GLY A 409 18.47 26.13 -16.16
C GLY A 409 17.75 25.39 -17.28
N LYS A 410 17.10 26.14 -18.17
CA LYS A 410 16.58 25.69 -19.46
C LYS A 410 17.45 26.28 -20.55
#